data_AF-A0A1L9PP58-F1
#
_entry.id   AF-A0A1L9PP58-F1
#
_cell.length_a   1.000
_cell.length_b   1.000
_cell.length_c   1.000
_cell.angle_alpha   90.00
_cell.angle_beta   90.00
_cell.angle_gamma   90.00
#
_symmetry.space_group_name_H-M   'P 1'
#
loop_
_entity.id
_entity.type
_entity.pdbx_description
1 polymer ?
#
loop_
_entity_poly.entity_id
_entity_poly.type
_entity_poly.pdbx_seq_one_letter_code
_entity_poly.pdbx_strand_id
1 'polypeptide(L)'
;MDFHLVPRGEDRNYTGFLTKTITYTASLIVFLAAFGLSIASIIVPNWVSYHSEKPTYHYSYGLHRRCSSLTDTCESFPKRSDCVAEDRYFCSMWRTVGFMMSFAVVLEGMSVVAYLIILGGNKALRESGWKILSILILSAAVVQAASMSVVAYLVDNEARFFVGWRLDESWIYCTVSWCVSVVSAGALIFAGYTLPSEGGYELIPDHS
;
A
#
# COMPACT_ATOMS: atom_id res chain seq x y z
N MET A 1 -45.22 15.39 -40.37
CA MET A 1 -45.08 14.97 -38.97
C MET A 1 -44.35 13.65 -39.01
N ASP A 2 -43.02 13.72 -39.07
CA ASP A 2 -42.16 12.55 -39.22
C ASP A 2 -41.66 12.14 -37.84
N PHE A 3 -42.24 11.05 -37.34
CA PHE A 3 -41.88 10.44 -36.07
C PHE A 3 -40.56 9.69 -36.26
N HIS A 4 -39.43 10.38 -36.10
CA HIS A 4 -38.13 9.72 -35.99
C HIS A 4 -38.10 8.93 -34.69
N LEU A 5 -38.35 7.63 -34.79
CA LEU A 5 -38.09 6.68 -33.71
C LEU A 5 -36.57 6.67 -33.47
N VAL A 6 -36.13 7.40 -32.45
CA VAL A 6 -34.80 7.21 -31.86
C VAL A 6 -34.71 5.74 -31.48
N PRO A 7 -33.70 4.97 -31.96
CA PRO A 7 -33.54 3.60 -31.53
C PRO A 7 -33.36 3.64 -30.01
N ARG A 8 -34.32 3.07 -29.28
CA ARG A 8 -34.14 2.74 -27.87
C ARG A 8 -32.84 1.95 -27.80
N GLY A 9 -31.79 2.58 -27.26
CA GLY A 9 -30.57 1.89 -26.92
C GLY A 9 -30.99 0.72 -26.06
N GLU A 10 -30.69 -0.49 -26.53
CA GLU A 10 -31.06 -1.73 -25.90
C GLU A 10 -30.77 -1.61 -24.40
N ASP A 11 -31.83 -1.65 -23.58
CA ASP A 11 -31.76 -1.80 -22.13
C ASP A 11 -31.14 -3.17 -21.85
N ARG A 12 -29.84 -3.28 -22.12
CA ARG A 12 -29.03 -4.37 -21.65
C ARG A 12 -28.94 -4.12 -20.17
N ASN A 13 -29.86 -4.78 -19.47
CA ASN A 13 -29.78 -5.10 -18.08
C ASN A 13 -28.45 -5.86 -17.91
N TYR A 14 -27.34 -5.12 -17.79
CA TYR A 14 -26.02 -5.69 -17.56
C TYR A 14 -26.00 -6.14 -16.10
N THR A 15 -26.71 -7.23 -15.81
CA THR A 15 -26.38 -8.19 -14.76
C THR A 15 -25.11 -8.95 -15.15
N GLY A 16 -24.11 -8.24 -15.66
CA GLY A 16 -22.76 -8.77 -15.79
C GLY A 16 -22.25 -8.98 -14.38
N PHE A 17 -21.77 -10.19 -14.10
CA PHE A 17 -21.14 -10.60 -12.84
C PHE A 17 -20.04 -9.61 -12.34
N LEU A 18 -19.55 -8.71 -13.20
CA LEU A 18 -18.60 -7.65 -12.88
C LEU A 18 -19.27 -6.26 -12.96
N THR A 19 -19.63 -5.70 -11.80
CA THR A 19 -20.01 -4.28 -11.67
C THR A 19 -18.87 -3.46 -11.06
N LYS A 20 -18.94 -2.13 -11.19
CA LYS A 20 -17.98 -1.23 -10.52
C LYS A 20 -18.02 -1.47 -9.01
N THR A 21 -19.22 -1.64 -8.44
CA THR A 21 -19.41 -1.96 -7.02
C THR A 21 -18.70 -3.26 -6.59
N ILE A 22 -18.83 -4.36 -7.36
CA ILE A 22 -18.13 -5.62 -7.06
C ILE A 22 -16.62 -5.42 -7.14
N THR A 23 -16.14 -4.68 -8.15
CA THR A 23 -14.70 -4.40 -8.30
C THR A 23 -14.15 -3.63 -7.11
N TYR A 24 -14.80 -2.53 -6.70
CA TYR A 24 -14.39 -1.76 -5.52
C TYR A 24 -14.44 -2.59 -4.24
N THR A 25 -15.44 -3.47 -4.09
CA THR A 25 -15.57 -4.33 -2.90
C THR A 25 -14.47 -5.38 -2.85
N ALA A 26 -14.20 -6.05 -3.96
CA ALA A 26 -13.14 -7.05 -4.06
C ALA A 26 -11.76 -6.41 -3.86
N SER A 27 -11.50 -5.28 -4.52
CA SER A 27 -10.22 -4.57 -4.37
C SER A 27 -10.06 -3.99 -2.97
N LEU A 28 -11.14 -3.56 -2.30
CA LEU A 28 -11.09 -3.15 -0.89
C LEU A 28 -10.64 -4.28 0.02
N ILE A 29 -11.18 -5.49 -0.12
CA ILE A 29 -10.80 -6.64 0.73
C ILE A 29 -9.31 -6.95 0.54
N VAL A 30 -8.84 -7.00 -0.71
CA VAL A 30 -7.44 -7.23 -1.05
C VAL A 30 -6.55 -6.10 -0.51
N PHE A 31 -6.99 -4.85 -0.63
CA PHE A 31 -6.27 -3.68 -0.13
C PHE A 31 -6.22 -3.63 1.39
N LEU A 32 -7.25 -4.09 2.11
CA LEU A 32 -7.22 -4.21 3.57
C LEU A 32 -6.18 -5.24 4.04
N ALA A 33 -6.00 -6.33 3.29
CA ALA A 33 -4.92 -7.28 3.57
C ALA A 33 -3.54 -6.63 3.36
N ALA A 34 -3.35 -5.87 2.28
CA ALA A 34 -2.13 -5.10 2.05
C ALA A 34 -1.87 -4.10 3.18
N PHE A 35 -2.89 -3.32 3.57
CA PHE A 35 -2.81 -2.38 4.68
C PHE A 35 -2.40 -3.05 6.00
N GLY A 36 -2.95 -4.24 6.28
CA GLY A 36 -2.55 -5.06 7.42
C GLY A 36 -1.07 -5.47 7.37
N LEU A 37 -0.57 -5.87 6.20
CA LEU A 37 0.85 -6.19 5.99
C LEU A 37 1.75 -4.96 6.16
N SER A 38 1.30 -3.78 5.72
CA SER A 38 2.01 -2.51 5.93
C SER A 38 2.16 -2.19 7.42
N ILE A 39 1.07 -2.32 8.19
CA ILE A 39 1.10 -2.13 9.65
C ILE A 39 1.99 -3.19 10.31
N ALA A 40 1.86 -4.47 9.91
CA ALA A 40 2.68 -5.55 10.42
C ALA A 40 4.18 -5.29 10.17
N SER A 41 4.54 -4.75 9.00
CA SER A 41 5.91 -4.38 8.70
C SER A 41 6.46 -3.34 9.69
N ILE A 42 5.66 -2.38 10.15
CA ILE A 42 6.11 -1.36 11.11
C ILE A 42 6.23 -1.93 12.53
N ILE A 43 5.27 -2.76 12.95
CA ILE A 43 5.19 -3.28 14.32
C ILE A 43 6.21 -4.39 14.57
N VAL A 44 6.36 -5.32 13.63
CA VAL A 44 7.27 -6.45 13.76
C VAL A 44 8.71 -5.96 13.53
N PRO A 45 9.62 -6.09 14.51
CA PRO A 45 10.97 -5.53 14.42
C PRO A 45 11.94 -6.43 13.63
N ASN A 46 11.49 -7.02 12.52
CA ASN A 46 12.25 -7.98 11.69
C ASN A 46 12.38 -7.47 10.26
N TRP A 47 12.91 -6.26 10.06
CA TRP A 47 13.27 -5.78 8.71
C TRP A 47 14.58 -6.38 8.25
N VAL A 48 15.53 -6.46 9.17
CA VAL A 48 16.86 -6.99 8.93
C VAL A 48 17.23 -7.84 10.14
N SER A 49 17.61 -9.09 9.91
CA SER A 49 18.00 -10.01 10.96
C SER A 49 19.36 -10.64 10.73
N TYR A 50 19.97 -11.04 11.83
CA TYR A 50 21.23 -11.73 11.85
C TYR A 50 21.09 -12.96 12.74
N HIS A 51 21.49 -14.10 12.18
CA HIS A 51 21.47 -15.39 12.87
C HIS A 51 22.87 -16.00 12.85
N SER A 52 23.41 -16.30 14.02
CA SER A 52 24.63 -17.10 14.17
C SER A 52 24.27 -18.48 14.72
N GLU A 53 24.83 -19.53 14.12
CA GLU A 53 24.59 -20.91 14.56
C GLU A 53 25.45 -21.32 15.77
N LYS A 54 26.63 -20.71 15.94
CA LYS A 54 27.60 -21.07 16.99
C LYS A 54 28.38 -19.84 17.48
N PRO A 55 28.06 -19.27 18.67
CA PRO A 55 26.93 -19.55 19.55
C PRO A 55 25.59 -19.11 18.95
N THR A 56 24.47 -19.72 19.38
CA THR A 56 23.12 -19.38 18.88
C THR A 56 22.67 -18.03 19.43
N TYR A 57 22.83 -16.97 18.64
CA TYR A 57 22.27 -15.66 18.95
C TYR A 57 21.58 -15.08 17.73
N HIS A 58 20.42 -14.45 17.97
CA HIS A 58 19.65 -13.73 16.97
C HIS A 58 19.62 -12.23 17.30
N TYR A 59 19.77 -11.41 16.27
CA TYR A 59 19.59 -9.96 16.34
C TYR A 59 18.59 -9.54 15.29
N SER A 60 17.63 -8.70 15.67
CA SER A 60 16.65 -8.16 14.73
C SER A 60 16.54 -6.64 14.83
N TYR A 61 16.52 -5.99 13.67
CA TYR A 61 16.29 -4.57 13.53
C TYR A 61 14.91 -4.33 12.92
N GLY A 62 14.10 -3.56 13.61
CA GLY A 62 12.91 -2.91 13.09
C GLY A 62 13.15 -1.43 12.76
N LEU A 63 12.10 -0.76 12.32
CA LEU A 63 12.15 0.68 12.02
C LEU A 63 12.42 1.53 13.27
N HIS A 64 11.81 1.16 14.40
CA HIS A 64 11.83 1.97 15.63
C HIS A 64 12.44 1.24 16.84
N ARG A 65 12.66 -0.07 16.72
CA ARG A 65 13.17 -0.92 17.80
C ARG A 65 14.20 -1.89 17.26
N ARG A 66 15.16 -2.25 18.10
CA ARG A 66 16.08 -3.36 17.88
C ARG A 66 15.94 -4.37 19.02
N CYS A 67 15.99 -5.65 18.72
CA CYS A 67 15.91 -6.72 19.70
C CYS A 67 17.14 -7.62 19.60
N SER A 68 17.61 -8.11 20.74
CA SER A 68 18.83 -8.90 20.88
C SER A 68 18.57 -10.11 21.77
N SER A 69 18.87 -11.31 21.26
CA SER A 69 18.79 -12.55 22.03
C SER A 69 19.78 -12.63 23.19
N LEU A 70 20.91 -11.93 23.09
CA LEU A 70 21.97 -12.01 24.11
C LEU A 70 21.59 -11.27 25.39
N THR A 71 20.86 -10.16 25.24
CA THR A 71 20.44 -9.31 26.35
C THR A 71 18.96 -9.44 26.66
N ASP A 72 18.25 -10.28 25.90
CA ASP A 72 16.80 -10.52 25.95
C ASP A 72 15.97 -9.25 26.08
N THR A 73 16.39 -8.19 25.36
CA THR A 73 15.83 -6.85 25.50
C THR A 73 15.62 -6.20 24.14
N CYS A 74 14.48 -5.53 24.02
CA CYS A 74 14.15 -4.70 22.87
C CYS A 74 14.30 -3.23 23.24
N GLU A 75 15.22 -2.55 22.57
CA GLU A 75 15.54 -1.14 22.82
C GLU A 75 15.07 -0.26 21.66
N SER A 76 14.88 1.03 21.92
CA SER A 76 14.60 1.99 20.85
C SER A 76 15.80 2.11 19.90
N PHE A 77 15.51 2.21 18.60
CA PHE A 77 16.49 2.32 17.55
C PHE A 77 16.01 3.33 16.50
N PRO A 78 16.90 4.18 15.94
CA PRO A 78 18.31 4.38 16.29
C PRO A 78 18.52 5.23 17.55
N LYS A 79 19.43 4.81 18.46
CA LYS A 79 19.79 5.61 19.65
C LYS A 79 20.68 6.80 19.27
N ARG A 80 20.71 7.84 20.12
CA ARG A 80 21.60 9.01 19.89
C ARG A 80 23.09 8.62 19.84
N SER A 81 23.49 7.65 20.66
CA SER A 81 24.85 7.09 20.68
C SER A 81 25.23 6.41 19.37
N ASP A 82 24.26 5.77 18.70
CA ASP A 82 24.47 5.06 17.43
C ASP A 82 24.60 6.02 16.23
N CYS A 83 24.44 7.33 16.46
CA CYS A 83 24.41 8.39 15.45
C CYS A 83 25.53 9.43 15.64
N VAL A 84 26.60 9.10 16.35
CA VAL A 84 27.75 10.00 16.56
C VAL A 84 28.80 9.74 15.48
N ALA A 85 29.49 10.80 15.02
CA ALA A 85 30.53 10.77 13.99
C ALA A 85 30.05 10.28 12.59
N GLU A 86 30.69 9.25 12.01
CA GLU A 86 30.46 8.78 10.63
C GLU A 86 29.09 8.12 10.43
N ASP A 87 28.46 7.61 11.50
CA ASP A 87 27.14 6.94 11.46
C ASP A 87 25.93 7.88 11.31
N ARG A 88 26.14 9.20 11.20
CA ARG A 88 25.06 10.19 11.05
C ARG A 88 24.22 9.96 9.79
N TYR A 89 24.88 9.57 8.69
CA TYR A 89 24.23 9.30 7.40
C TYR A 89 23.24 8.13 7.52
N PHE A 90 23.69 7.00 8.05
CA PHE A 90 22.88 5.82 8.33
C PHE A 90 21.65 6.17 9.19
N CYS A 91 21.86 6.86 10.32
CA CYS A 91 20.77 7.25 11.20
C CYS A 91 19.75 8.18 10.52
N SER A 92 20.21 9.09 9.65
CA SER A 92 19.34 9.97 8.90
C SER A 92 18.48 9.17 7.92
N MET A 93 19.07 8.28 7.13
CA MET A 93 18.34 7.45 6.17
C MET A 93 17.36 6.50 6.86
N TRP A 94 17.79 5.82 7.93
CA TRP A 94 16.93 4.90 8.68
C TRP A 94 15.72 5.60 9.30
N ARG A 95 15.91 6.81 9.87
CA ARG A 95 14.78 7.61 10.38
C ARG A 95 13.85 8.08 9.27
N THR A 96 14.40 8.44 8.10
CA THR A 96 13.60 8.79 6.92
C THR A 96 12.73 7.61 6.47
N VAL A 97 13.25 6.38 6.47
CA VAL A 97 12.46 5.17 6.18
C VAL A 97 11.29 5.03 7.17
N GLY A 98 11.56 5.20 8.47
CA GLY A 98 10.51 5.16 9.50
C GLY A 98 9.40 6.20 9.26
N PHE A 99 9.79 7.43 8.88
CA PHE A 99 8.85 8.48 8.53
C PHE A 99 8.06 8.17 7.25
N MET A 100 8.74 7.70 6.19
CA MET A 100 8.12 7.33 4.92
C MET A 100 7.10 6.20 5.10
N MET A 101 7.41 5.15 5.85
CA MET A 101 6.46 4.06 6.13
C MET A 101 5.26 4.55 6.95
N SER A 102 5.47 5.44 7.92
CA SER A 102 4.36 6.06 8.67
C SER A 102 3.46 6.89 7.75
N PHE A 103 4.05 7.66 6.83
CA PHE A 103 3.31 8.43 5.83
C PHE A 103 2.54 7.53 4.86
N ALA A 104 3.13 6.41 4.43
CA ALA A 104 2.46 5.43 3.58
C ALA A 104 1.20 4.86 4.27
N VAL A 105 1.28 4.49 5.55
CA VAL A 105 0.11 4.02 6.32
C VAL A 105 -0.99 5.08 6.41
N VAL A 106 -0.65 6.36 6.51
CA VAL A 106 -1.63 7.45 6.45
C VAL A 106 -2.33 7.51 5.09
N LEU A 107 -1.58 7.41 3.99
CA LEU A 107 -2.15 7.39 2.63
C LEU A 107 -3.03 6.15 2.40
N GLU A 108 -2.63 4.98 2.91
CA GLU A 108 -3.44 3.78 2.87
C GLU A 108 -4.73 3.94 3.69
N GLY A 109 -4.66 4.52 4.89
CA GLY A 109 -5.83 4.84 5.71
C GLY A 109 -6.79 5.80 4.99
N MET A 110 -6.26 6.84 4.35
CA MET A 110 -7.05 7.74 3.50
C MET A 110 -7.71 7.00 2.33
N SER A 111 -7.00 6.03 1.74
CA SER A 111 -7.52 5.20 0.66
C SER A 111 -8.68 4.30 1.14
N VAL A 112 -8.58 3.72 2.34
CA VAL A 112 -9.68 2.96 2.97
C VAL A 112 -10.90 3.85 3.18
N VAL A 113 -10.72 5.06 3.70
CA VAL A 113 -11.82 6.02 3.86
C VAL A 113 -12.44 6.37 2.50
N ALA A 114 -11.62 6.61 1.48
CA ALA A 114 -12.09 6.88 0.12
C ALA A 114 -12.90 5.69 -0.46
N TYR A 115 -12.45 4.45 -0.25
CA TYR A 115 -13.23 3.25 -0.61
C TYR A 115 -14.62 3.26 0.03
N LEU A 116 -14.71 3.53 1.33
CA LEU A 116 -15.98 3.56 2.06
C LEU A 116 -16.91 4.66 1.55
N ILE A 117 -16.37 5.85 1.25
CA ILE A 117 -17.14 6.97 0.68
C ILE A 117 -17.64 6.62 -0.72
N ILE A 118 -16.82 5.97 -1.56
CA ILE A 118 -17.22 5.59 -2.92
C ILE A 118 -18.32 4.51 -2.87
N LEU A 119 -18.17 3.49 -2.02
CA LEU A 119 -19.14 2.40 -1.89
C LEU A 119 -20.47 2.87 -1.26
N GLY A 120 -20.41 3.71 -0.24
CA GLY A 120 -21.60 4.29 0.42
C GLY A 120 -22.21 5.48 -0.34
N GLY A 121 -21.52 5.97 -1.36
CA GLY A 121 -21.88 7.17 -2.09
C GLY A 121 -22.88 6.96 -3.23
N ASN A 122 -23.31 8.10 -3.80
CA ASN A 122 -24.16 8.13 -4.97
C ASN A 122 -23.40 7.58 -6.20
N LYS A 123 -24.16 7.21 -7.25
CA LYS A 123 -23.61 6.65 -8.49
C LYS A 123 -22.50 7.50 -9.12
N ALA A 124 -22.61 8.84 -9.06
CA ALA A 124 -21.57 9.74 -9.55
C ALA A 124 -20.19 9.53 -8.89
N LEU A 125 -20.15 9.21 -7.59
CA LEU A 125 -18.91 8.91 -6.87
C LEU A 125 -18.32 7.55 -7.29
N ARG A 126 -19.15 6.55 -7.55
CA ARG A 126 -18.71 5.24 -8.06
C ARG A 126 -18.14 5.32 -9.48
N GLU A 127 -18.67 6.22 -10.30
CA GLU A 127 -18.21 6.39 -11.69
C GLU A 127 -16.89 7.15 -11.80
N SER A 128 -16.68 8.15 -10.95
CA SER A 128 -15.52 9.06 -11.02
C SER A 128 -14.44 8.82 -9.96
N GLY A 129 -14.80 8.16 -8.85
CA GLY A 129 -13.97 8.03 -7.66
C GLY A 129 -12.68 7.22 -7.85
N TRP A 130 -12.64 6.31 -8.83
CA TRP A 130 -11.45 5.50 -9.12
C TRP A 130 -10.20 6.33 -9.37
N LYS A 131 -10.31 7.56 -9.91
CA LYS A 131 -9.14 8.41 -10.21
C LYS A 131 -8.40 8.82 -8.94
N ILE A 132 -9.12 9.43 -7.99
CA ILE A 132 -8.55 9.91 -6.72
C ILE A 132 -8.06 8.72 -5.91
N LEU A 133 -8.86 7.65 -5.85
CA LEU A 133 -8.50 6.44 -5.13
C LEU A 133 -7.22 5.79 -5.67
N SER A 134 -7.11 5.66 -7.00
CA SER A 134 -5.91 5.07 -7.62
C SER A 134 -4.67 5.93 -7.39
N ILE A 135 -4.79 7.26 -7.42
CA ILE A 135 -3.68 8.17 -7.11
C ILE A 135 -3.21 7.99 -5.67
N LEU A 136 -4.13 7.91 -4.71
CA LEU A 136 -3.79 7.69 -3.29
C LEU A 136 -3.06 6.35 -3.09
N ILE A 137 -3.61 5.26 -3.64
CA ILE A 137 -3.03 3.92 -3.53
C ILE A 137 -1.64 3.87 -4.18
N LEU A 138 -1.48 4.43 -5.38
CA LEU A 138 -0.18 4.47 -6.06
C LEU A 138 0.83 5.32 -5.32
N SER A 139 0.40 6.46 -4.74
CA SER A 139 1.30 7.29 -3.94
C SER A 139 1.82 6.56 -2.70
N ALA A 140 0.96 5.81 -2.00
CA ALA A 140 1.38 4.96 -0.89
C ALA A 140 2.37 3.88 -1.33
N ALA A 141 2.07 3.18 -2.44
CA ALA A 141 2.93 2.15 -2.98
C ALA A 141 4.32 2.67 -3.38
N VAL A 142 4.41 3.87 -3.98
CA VAL A 142 5.68 4.52 -4.31
C VAL A 142 6.50 4.82 -3.05
N VAL A 143 5.86 5.35 -2.01
CA VAL A 143 6.55 5.65 -0.74
C VAL A 143 7.05 4.37 -0.06
N GLN A 144 6.28 3.28 -0.11
CA GLN A 144 6.72 1.98 0.40
C GLN A 144 7.87 1.39 -0.40
N ALA A 145 7.80 1.44 -1.73
CA ALA A 145 8.88 0.98 -2.59
C ALA A 145 10.18 1.78 -2.35
N ALA A 146 10.07 3.11 -2.17
CA ALA A 146 11.19 3.96 -1.79
C ALA A 146 11.77 3.56 -0.41
N SER A 147 10.93 3.35 0.58
CA SER A 147 11.34 2.90 1.92
C SER A 147 12.08 1.56 1.87
N MET A 148 11.50 0.59 1.17
CA MET A 148 12.04 -0.75 0.95
C MET A 148 13.41 -0.72 0.26
N SER A 149 13.53 0.08 -0.80
CA SER A 149 14.79 0.23 -1.55
C SER A 149 15.89 0.92 -0.74
N VAL A 150 15.56 1.91 0.08
CA VAL A 150 16.53 2.55 1.00
C VAL A 150 17.06 1.54 2.01
N VAL A 151 16.21 0.68 2.60
CA VAL A 151 16.67 -0.35 3.53
C VAL A 151 17.59 -1.35 2.84
N ALA A 152 17.21 -1.84 1.66
CA ALA A 152 18.04 -2.75 0.88
C ALA A 152 19.41 -2.13 0.55
N TYR A 153 19.42 -0.86 0.12
CA TYR A 153 20.64 -0.11 -0.12
C TYR A 153 21.54 -0.02 1.12
N LEU A 154 20.96 0.28 2.30
CA LEU A 154 21.73 0.36 3.54
C LEU A 154 22.32 -1.00 3.92
N VAL A 155 21.57 -2.09 3.76
CA VAL A 155 22.07 -3.45 4.04
C VAL A 155 23.27 -3.82 3.16
N ASP A 156 23.26 -3.41 1.89
CA ASP A 156 24.34 -3.74 0.95
C ASP A 156 25.56 -2.82 1.06
N ASN A 157 25.40 -1.58 1.53
CA ASN A 157 26.46 -0.55 1.46
C ASN A 157 27.06 -0.18 2.82
N GLU A 158 26.39 -0.46 3.95
CA GLU A 158 26.89 -0.10 5.27
C GLU A 158 27.71 -1.23 5.89
N ALA A 159 28.95 -0.92 6.30
CA ALA A 159 29.85 -1.88 6.94
C ALA A 159 29.29 -2.53 8.22
N ARG A 160 28.29 -1.89 8.85
CA ARG A 160 27.54 -2.41 10.01
C ARG A 160 26.80 -3.70 9.68
N PHE A 161 26.31 -3.85 8.44
CA PHE A 161 25.68 -5.07 7.96
C PHE A 161 26.74 -5.95 7.30
N PHE A 162 27.62 -6.51 8.11
CA PHE A 162 28.65 -7.44 7.65
C PHE A 162 28.04 -8.79 7.21
N VAL A 163 28.89 -9.68 6.68
CA VAL A 163 28.47 -11.01 6.19
C VAL A 163 27.63 -11.75 7.23
N GLY A 164 26.36 -12.04 6.88
CA GLY A 164 25.41 -12.78 7.72
C GLY A 164 24.09 -12.04 7.99
N TRP A 165 24.03 -10.72 7.76
CA TRP A 165 22.76 -9.98 7.80
C TRP A 165 21.89 -10.30 6.59
N ARG A 166 20.58 -10.45 6.81
CA ARG A 166 19.58 -10.75 5.77
C ARG A 166 18.36 -9.85 5.92
N LEU A 167 17.73 -9.53 4.80
CA LEU A 167 16.40 -8.95 4.78
C LEU A 167 15.40 -9.99 5.28
N ASP A 168 14.50 -9.57 6.16
CA ASP A 168 13.65 -10.49 6.93
C ASP A 168 12.15 -10.18 6.75
N GLU A 169 11.30 -10.90 7.48
CA GLU A 169 9.84 -10.94 7.34
C GLU A 169 9.17 -9.57 7.11
N SER A 170 9.51 -8.54 7.88
CA SER A 170 8.87 -7.22 7.76
C SER A 170 9.19 -6.53 6.44
N TRP A 171 10.39 -6.74 5.90
CA TRP A 171 10.75 -6.25 4.57
C TRP A 171 9.94 -6.98 3.48
N ILE A 172 9.69 -8.29 3.66
CA ILE A 172 8.84 -9.08 2.77
C ILE A 172 7.39 -8.60 2.85
N TYR A 173 6.83 -8.37 4.05
CA TYR A 173 5.48 -7.85 4.23
C TYR A 173 5.30 -6.50 3.53
N CYS A 174 6.25 -5.58 3.69
CA CYS A 174 6.26 -4.31 2.96
C CYS A 174 6.28 -4.54 1.44
N THR A 175 7.12 -5.46 0.96
CA THR A 175 7.26 -5.75 -0.47
C THR A 175 5.98 -6.31 -1.08
N VAL A 176 5.36 -7.27 -0.41
CA VAL A 176 4.08 -7.85 -0.82
C VAL A 176 2.98 -6.78 -0.78
N SER A 177 2.94 -5.94 0.26
CA SER A 177 1.94 -4.90 0.40
C SER A 177 1.93 -3.91 -0.77
N TRP A 178 3.07 -3.33 -1.13
CA TRP A 178 3.10 -2.34 -2.23
C TRP A 178 2.79 -2.99 -3.58
N CYS A 179 3.20 -4.25 -3.79
CA CYS A 179 2.86 -5.01 -5.01
C CYS A 179 1.34 -5.21 -5.12
N VAL A 180 0.70 -5.66 -4.04
CA VAL A 180 -0.76 -5.85 -3.98
C VAL A 180 -1.50 -4.52 -4.16
N SER A 181 -0.98 -3.43 -3.59
CA SER A 181 -1.51 -2.09 -3.78
C SER A 181 -1.45 -1.63 -5.23
N VAL A 182 -0.34 -1.86 -5.93
CA VAL A 182 -0.21 -1.56 -7.37
C VAL A 182 -1.20 -2.37 -8.20
N VAL A 183 -1.34 -3.68 -7.93
CA VAL A 183 -2.33 -4.53 -8.62
C VAL A 183 -3.75 -4.03 -8.37
N SER A 184 -4.06 -3.63 -7.13
CA SER A 184 -5.37 -3.09 -6.76
C SER A 184 -5.67 -1.78 -7.51
N ALA A 185 -4.71 -0.86 -7.57
CA ALA A 185 -4.84 0.37 -8.36
C ALA A 185 -5.00 0.07 -9.86
N GLY A 186 -4.22 -0.88 -10.40
CA GLY A 186 -4.34 -1.32 -11.79
C GLY A 186 -5.73 -1.86 -12.12
N ALA A 187 -6.29 -2.69 -11.23
CA ALA A 187 -7.64 -3.23 -11.37
C ALA A 187 -8.70 -2.12 -11.35
N LEU A 188 -8.57 -1.13 -10.46
CA LEU A 188 -9.47 0.02 -10.40
C LEU A 188 -9.42 0.90 -11.65
N ILE A 189 -8.20 1.19 -12.14
CA ILE A 189 -8.00 1.96 -13.37
C ILE A 189 -8.61 1.21 -14.55
N PHE A 190 -8.32 -0.09 -14.68
CA PHE A 190 -8.86 -0.93 -15.74
C PHE A 190 -10.39 -0.97 -15.71
N ALA A 191 -10.99 -1.17 -14.54
CA ALA A 191 -12.44 -1.15 -14.37
C ALA A 191 -13.05 0.24 -14.61
N GLY A 192 -12.34 1.30 -14.27
CA GLY A 192 -12.75 2.68 -14.53
C GLY A 192 -12.92 2.99 -16.02
N TYR A 193 -12.05 2.42 -16.86
CA TYR A 193 -12.08 2.60 -18.31
C TYR A 193 -12.94 1.58 -19.06
N THR A 194 -13.06 0.35 -18.56
CA THR A 194 -13.73 -0.75 -19.30
C THR A 194 -15.17 -0.99 -18.88
N LEU A 195 -15.52 -0.76 -17.61
CA LEU A 195 -16.87 -1.06 -17.13
C LEU A 195 -17.85 0.06 -17.47
N PRO A 196 -19.03 -0.28 -18.05
CA PRO A 196 -20.08 0.69 -18.33
C PRO A 196 -20.61 1.33 -17.04
N SER A 197 -21.30 2.46 -17.18
CA SER A 197 -22.03 3.05 -16.07
C SER A 197 -23.08 2.07 -15.54
N GLU A 198 -23.24 2.01 -14.21
CA GLU A 198 -24.28 1.16 -13.60
C GLU A 198 -25.64 1.69 -14.06
N GLY A 199 -26.46 0.90 -14.76
CA GLY A 199 -27.75 1.35 -15.33
C GLY A 199 -28.64 2.03 -14.28
N GLY A 200 -29.30 3.14 -14.64
CA GLY A 200 -30.20 3.86 -13.70
C GLY A 200 -30.28 5.39 -13.86
N TYR A 201 -29.62 5.99 -14.83
CA TYR A 201 -29.95 7.33 -15.30
C TYR A 201 -30.48 7.20 -16.72
N GLU A 202 -31.80 7.31 -16.89
CA GLU A 202 -32.37 7.54 -18.22
C GLU A 202 -31.95 8.95 -18.65
N LEU A 203 -31.45 9.08 -19.89
CA LEU A 203 -31.24 10.39 -20.52
C LEU A 203 -32.62 11.05 -20.64
N ILE A 204 -32.82 12.20 -20.00
CA ILE A 204 -34.04 13.00 -20.21
C ILE A 204 -34.03 13.42 -21.69
N PRO A 205 -35.05 13.08 -22.49
CA PRO A 205 -35.10 13.50 -23.87
C PRO A 205 -35.19 15.02 -23.92
N ASP A 206 -34.26 15.65 -24.65
CA ASP A 206 -34.36 17.07 -24.97
C ASP A 206 -35.60 17.27 -25.84
N HIS A 207 -36.66 17.86 -25.27
CA HIS A 207 -37.80 18.34 -26.04
C HIS A 207 -37.42 19.68 -26.68
N SER A 208 -36.95 19.64 -27.93
CA SER A 208 -36.89 20.81 -28.83
C SER A 208 -38.07 20.82 -29.78
#